data_AF-A0A2D8XJS2-F1
#
_entry.id   AF-A0A2D8XJS2-F1
#
_cell.length_a   1.000
_cell.length_b   1.000
_cell.length_c   1.000
_cell.angle_alpha   90.00
_cell.angle_beta   90.00
_cell.angle_gamma   90.00
#
_symmetry.space_group_name_H-M   'P 1'
#
loop_
_entity.id
_entity.type
_entity.pdbx_description
1 polymer ?
#
loop_
_entity_poly.entity_id
_entity_poly.type
_entity_poly.pdbx_seq_one_letter_code
_entity_poly.pdbx_strand_id
1 'polypeptide(L)'
;MKPNVQTVMMRSFERILTDIAPHLSSEYAVGSSSVIGLMMFQTATEFERAADIRVEENAAMRKIFSGAVGILPTGDLRFRVEQAASSSDPSLKISELDRANDELTGLLIEIQAHAETVEGLEARDLETQIWDELARAATARRLPHPITG
;
A
#
# COMPACT_ATOMS: atom_id res chain seq x y z
N MET A 1 10.23 -12.79 -24.68
CA MET A 1 9.29 -11.69 -24.39
C MET A 1 8.42 -12.13 -23.21
N LYS A 2 8.40 -11.40 -22.09
CA LYS A 2 7.51 -11.71 -20.97
C LYS A 2 6.15 -11.06 -21.24
N PRO A 3 5.02 -11.77 -21.11
CA PRO A 3 3.70 -11.14 -21.23
C PRO A 3 3.56 -10.03 -20.17
N ASN A 4 3.22 -8.82 -20.59
CA ASN A 4 2.94 -7.72 -19.68
C ASN A 4 1.53 -7.93 -19.06
N VAL A 5 1.46 -8.03 -17.73
CA VAL A 5 0.22 -8.35 -17.00
C VAL A 5 -0.87 -7.31 -17.25
N GLN A 6 -0.52 -6.02 -17.20
CA GLN A 6 -1.45 -4.93 -17.49
C GLN A 6 -2.04 -5.07 -18.90
N THR A 7 -1.21 -5.38 -19.90
CA THR A 7 -1.65 -5.57 -21.29
C THR A 7 -2.60 -6.75 -21.42
N VAL A 8 -2.29 -7.88 -20.76
CA VAL A 8 -3.15 -9.07 -20.79
C VAL A 8 -4.51 -8.76 -20.15
N MET A 9 -4.51 -8.18 -18.95
CA MET A 9 -5.73 -7.85 -18.23
C MET A 9 -6.59 -6.81 -18.95
N MET A 10 -5.99 -5.75 -19.50
CA MET A 10 -6.73 -4.73 -20.26
C MET A 10 -7.36 -5.28 -21.55
N ARG A 11 -6.63 -6.13 -22.29
CA ARG A 11 -7.18 -6.77 -23.49
C ARG A 11 -8.29 -7.78 -23.16
N SER A 12 -8.16 -8.50 -22.05
CA SER A 12 -9.21 -9.39 -21.56
C SER A 12 -10.46 -8.61 -21.15
N PHE A 13 -10.31 -7.48 -20.46
CA PHE A 13 -11.40 -6.57 -20.13
C PHE A 13 -12.13 -6.08 -21.39
N GLU A 14 -11.38 -5.55 -22.36
CA GLU A 14 -11.93 -5.07 -23.63
C GLU A 14 -12.72 -6.17 -24.33
N ARG A 15 -12.12 -7.37 -24.49
CA ARG A 15 -12.77 -8.52 -25.14
C ARG A 15 -14.05 -8.95 -24.44
N ILE A 16 -14.08 -8.92 -23.11
CA ILE A 16 -15.28 -9.25 -22.34
C ILE A 16 -16.41 -8.28 -22.66
N LEU A 17 -16.13 -6.98 -22.68
CA LEU A 17 -17.16 -5.96 -22.91
C LEU A 17 -17.60 -5.85 -24.37
N THR A 18 -16.67 -5.95 -25.33
CA THR A 18 -16.97 -5.69 -26.75
C THR A 18 -17.52 -6.91 -27.46
N ASP A 19 -17.10 -8.11 -27.06
CA ASP A 19 -17.34 -9.32 -27.86
C ASP A 19 -18.02 -10.45 -27.11
N ILE A 20 -17.87 -10.55 -25.79
CA ILE A 20 -18.49 -11.63 -25.01
C ILE A 20 -19.85 -11.16 -24.48
N ALA A 21 -19.88 -10.11 -23.68
CA ALA A 21 -21.08 -9.63 -22.99
C ALA A 21 -22.27 -9.38 -23.92
N PRO A 22 -22.13 -8.76 -25.12
CA PRO A 22 -23.26 -8.53 -26.01
C PRO A 22 -23.92 -9.80 -26.58
N HIS A 23 -23.19 -10.92 -26.57
CA HIS A 23 -23.66 -12.19 -27.10
C HIS A 23 -24.16 -13.16 -26.02
N LEU A 24 -24.19 -12.73 -24.75
CA LEU A 24 -24.74 -13.53 -23.66
C LEU A 24 -26.26 -13.43 -23.63
N SER A 25 -26.93 -14.57 -23.46
CA SER A 25 -28.39 -14.68 -23.52
C SER A 25 -29.11 -14.33 -22.21
N SER A 26 -28.38 -14.20 -21.09
CA SER A 26 -28.93 -13.93 -19.77
C SER A 26 -28.37 -12.63 -19.20
N GLU A 27 -29.25 -11.77 -18.66
CA GLU A 27 -28.86 -10.54 -17.97
C GLU A 27 -27.89 -10.79 -16.80
N TYR A 28 -28.07 -11.89 -16.07
CA TYR A 28 -27.15 -12.30 -15.00
C TYR A 28 -25.74 -12.57 -15.53
N ALA A 29 -25.63 -13.22 -16.70
CA ALA A 29 -24.35 -13.51 -17.34
C ALA A 29 -23.68 -12.24 -17.86
N VAL A 30 -24.45 -11.29 -18.39
CA VAL A 30 -23.97 -9.95 -18.78
C VAL A 30 -23.43 -9.21 -17.56
N GLY A 31 -24.21 -9.12 -16.47
CA GLY A 31 -23.80 -8.44 -15.24
C GLY A 31 -22.54 -9.06 -14.62
N SER A 32 -22.48 -10.39 -14.54
CA SER A 32 -21.32 -11.11 -14.00
C SER A 32 -20.06 -10.86 -14.84
N SER A 33 -20.20 -10.84 -16.17
CA SER A 33 -19.09 -10.58 -17.09
C SER A 33 -18.58 -9.15 -16.96
N SER A 34 -19.47 -8.17 -16.82
CA SER A 34 -19.09 -6.77 -16.57
C SER A 34 -18.31 -6.59 -15.26
N VAL A 35 -18.71 -7.28 -14.19
CA VAL A 35 -17.98 -7.25 -12.91
C VAL A 35 -16.59 -7.88 -13.06
N ILE A 36 -16.48 -9.04 -13.72
CA ILE A 36 -15.18 -9.67 -13.98
C ILE A 36 -14.28 -8.74 -14.79
N GLY A 37 -14.83 -8.10 -15.82
CA GLY A 37 -14.12 -7.11 -16.62
C GLY A 37 -13.60 -5.95 -15.78
N LEU A 38 -14.44 -5.37 -14.92
CA LEU A 38 -14.06 -4.29 -14.01
C LEU A 38 -12.92 -4.74 -13.06
N MET A 39 -12.99 -5.95 -12.51
CA MET A 39 -11.93 -6.50 -11.67
C MET A 39 -10.60 -6.66 -12.44
N MET A 40 -10.65 -7.04 -13.72
CA MET A 40 -9.45 -7.10 -14.58
C MET A 40 -8.85 -5.72 -14.79
N PHE A 41 -9.67 -4.70 -15.05
CA PHE A 41 -9.22 -3.31 -15.19
C PHE A 41 -8.53 -2.80 -13.91
N GLN A 42 -9.15 -3.03 -12.75
CA GLN A 42 -8.59 -2.65 -11.44
C GLN A 42 -7.27 -3.39 -11.18
N THR A 43 -7.23 -4.70 -11.43
CA THR A 43 -6.00 -5.51 -11.27
C THR A 43 -4.89 -5.02 -12.18
N ALA A 44 -5.20 -4.68 -13.44
CA ALA A 44 -4.23 -4.14 -14.39
C ALA A 44 -3.59 -2.84 -13.89
N THR A 45 -4.39 -2.00 -13.25
CA THR A 45 -3.98 -0.69 -12.75
C THR A 45 -3.13 -0.80 -11.48
N GLU A 46 -3.48 -1.72 -10.59
CA GLU A 46 -2.80 -1.89 -9.30
C GLU A 46 -1.56 -2.77 -9.39
N PHE A 47 -1.40 -3.61 -10.42
CA PHE A 47 -0.37 -4.66 -10.42
C PHE A 47 1.06 -4.15 -10.18
N GLU A 48 1.49 -3.11 -10.91
CA GLU A 48 2.83 -2.52 -10.70
C GLU A 48 2.81 -1.44 -9.61
N ARG A 49 1.74 -0.64 -9.57
CA ARG A 49 1.55 0.45 -8.62
C ARG A 49 1.59 -0.02 -7.17
N ALA A 50 1.00 -1.18 -6.86
CA ALA A 50 0.95 -1.70 -5.50
C ALA A 50 2.36 -1.97 -4.94
N ALA A 51 3.26 -2.54 -5.73
CA ALA A 51 4.62 -2.80 -5.28
C ALA A 51 5.38 -1.48 -5.02
N ASP A 52 5.25 -0.52 -5.94
CA ASP A 52 5.92 0.78 -5.84
C ASP A 52 5.47 1.56 -4.59
N ILE A 53 4.16 1.68 -4.39
CA ILE A 53 3.57 2.30 -3.19
C ILE A 53 4.11 1.65 -1.92
N ARG A 54 4.18 0.31 -1.86
CA ARG A 54 4.64 -0.39 -0.66
C ARG A 54 6.12 -0.18 -0.37
N VAL A 55 6.95 -0.12 -1.39
CA VAL A 55 8.39 0.21 -1.23
C VAL A 55 8.53 1.62 -0.64
N GLU A 56 7.79 2.59 -1.19
CA GLU A 56 7.84 3.97 -0.69
C GLU A 56 7.36 4.09 0.76
N GLU A 57 6.24 3.45 1.10
CA GLU A 57 5.68 3.44 2.47
C GLU A 57 6.62 2.78 3.47
N ASN A 58 7.18 1.61 3.12
CA ASN A 58 8.10 0.92 4.02
C ASN A 58 9.37 1.75 4.23
N ALA A 59 9.89 2.39 3.17
CA ALA A 59 11.04 3.29 3.28
C ALA A 59 10.73 4.53 4.13
N ALA A 60 9.55 5.13 3.96
CA ALA A 60 9.13 6.31 4.73
C ALA A 60 8.99 6.00 6.22
N MET A 61 8.37 4.86 6.59
CA MET A 61 8.29 4.43 7.98
C MET A 61 9.67 4.21 8.60
N ARG A 62 10.59 3.55 7.90
CA ARG A 62 11.98 3.36 8.38
C ARG A 62 12.72 4.69 8.58
N LYS A 63 12.43 5.70 7.75
CA LYS A 63 12.96 7.05 7.93
C LYS A 63 12.41 7.71 9.20
N ILE A 64 11.11 7.60 9.47
CA ILE A 64 10.51 8.08 10.72
C ILE A 64 11.17 7.37 11.91
N PHE A 65 11.36 6.07 11.83
CA PHE A 65 12.00 5.28 12.89
C PHE A 65 13.42 5.75 13.19
N SER A 66 14.20 6.03 12.13
CA SER A 66 15.56 6.58 12.28
C SER A 66 15.58 7.90 13.06
N GLY A 67 14.57 8.76 12.87
CA GLY A 67 14.41 10.01 13.63
C GLY A 67 13.90 9.79 15.06
N ALA A 68 13.07 8.76 15.28
CA ALA A 68 12.45 8.49 16.58
C ALA A 68 13.41 7.89 17.61
N VAL A 69 14.48 7.19 17.20
CA VAL A 69 15.41 6.49 18.09
C VAL A 69 15.94 7.38 19.23
N GLY A 70 16.23 8.65 18.94
CA GLY A 70 16.79 9.58 19.92
C GLY A 70 15.82 9.99 21.04
N ILE A 71 14.51 9.91 20.77
CA ILE A 71 13.44 10.34 21.67
C ILE A 71 12.99 9.17 22.56
N LEU A 72 13.16 7.93 22.07
CA LEU A 72 12.74 6.74 22.79
C LEU A 72 13.68 6.43 23.98
N PRO A 73 13.11 6.04 25.15
CA PRO A 73 13.91 5.57 26.27
C PRO A 73 14.63 4.28 25.92
N THR A 74 15.76 4.01 26.59
CA THR A 74 16.46 2.73 26.45
C THR A 74 15.55 1.58 26.87
N GLY A 75 15.37 0.60 25.99
CA GLY A 75 14.50 -0.54 26.24
C GLY A 75 14.17 -1.33 24.96
N ASP A 76 13.23 -2.26 25.08
CA ASP A 76 12.82 -3.15 23.99
C ASP A 76 12.26 -2.39 22.78
N LEU A 77 11.38 -1.42 23.01
CA LEU A 77 10.79 -0.61 21.93
C LEU A 77 11.88 0.09 21.11
N ARG A 78 12.82 0.77 21.77
CA ARG A 78 13.94 1.43 21.09
C ARG A 78 14.78 0.44 20.28
N PHE A 79 15.10 -0.72 20.84
CA PHE A 79 15.87 -1.75 20.13
C PHE A 79 15.14 -2.22 18.85
N ARG A 80 13.83 -2.48 18.93
CA ARG A 80 13.02 -2.87 17.78
C ARG A 80 12.94 -1.76 16.73
N VAL A 81 12.85 -0.50 17.15
CA VAL A 81 12.86 0.67 16.26
C VAL A 81 14.21 0.86 15.57
N GLU A 82 15.32 0.71 16.29
CA GLU A 82 16.67 0.75 15.71
C GLU A 82 16.88 -0.37 14.67
N GLN A 83 16.42 -1.58 14.98
CA GLN A 83 16.47 -2.71 14.05
C GLN A 83 15.61 -2.47 12.81
N ALA A 84 14.37 -2.00 12.98
CA ALA A 84 13.48 -1.72 11.87
C ALA A 84 14.01 -0.57 11.00
N ALA A 85 14.53 0.50 11.60
CA ALA A 85 15.13 1.65 10.90
C ALA A 85 16.29 1.25 9.99
N SER A 86 17.09 0.27 10.41
CA SER A 86 18.24 -0.24 9.66
C SER A 86 17.91 -1.41 8.72
N SER A 87 16.67 -1.88 8.72
CA SER A 87 16.22 -2.98 7.86
C SER A 87 16.00 -2.53 6.41
N SER A 88 15.77 -3.51 5.53
CA SER A 88 15.35 -3.28 4.14
C SER A 88 14.33 -4.33 3.72
N ASP A 89 13.56 -4.06 2.68
CA ASP A 89 12.58 -5.01 2.17
C ASP A 89 13.29 -6.26 1.60
N PRO A 90 12.89 -7.48 2.02
CA PRO A 90 13.59 -8.70 1.63
C PRO A 90 13.41 -9.06 0.15
N SER A 91 12.40 -8.46 -0.50
CA SER A 91 11.98 -8.76 -1.87
C SER A 91 11.00 -7.69 -2.37
N LEU A 92 10.87 -7.56 -3.69
CA LEU A 92 9.88 -6.70 -4.34
C LEU A 92 8.54 -7.40 -4.63
N LYS A 93 8.35 -8.63 -4.12
CA LYS A 93 7.06 -9.32 -4.21
C LYS A 93 6.06 -8.59 -3.32
N ILE A 94 4.89 -8.23 -3.86
CA ILE A 94 3.82 -7.52 -3.14
C ILE A 94 3.51 -8.20 -1.79
N SER A 95 3.39 -9.53 -1.76
CA SER A 95 3.11 -10.28 -0.53
C SER A 95 4.19 -10.14 0.55
N GLU A 96 5.45 -9.97 0.16
CA GLU A 96 6.57 -9.76 1.09
C GLU A 96 6.60 -8.30 1.57
N LEU A 97 6.31 -7.37 0.65
CA LEU A 97 6.21 -5.94 0.94
C LEU A 97 5.05 -5.63 1.89
N ASP A 98 3.88 -6.26 1.69
CA ASP A 98 2.72 -6.13 2.57
C ASP A 98 3.02 -6.65 3.97
N ARG A 99 3.66 -7.83 4.09
CA ARG A 99 4.07 -8.36 5.40
C ARG A 99 5.05 -7.44 6.12
N ALA A 100 6.05 -6.91 5.40
CA ALA A 100 6.96 -5.92 5.97
C ALA A 100 6.20 -4.64 6.39
N ASN A 101 5.24 -4.19 5.58
CA ASN A 101 4.39 -3.03 5.90
C ASN A 101 3.58 -3.25 7.17
N ASP A 102 2.99 -4.43 7.35
CA ASP A 102 2.20 -4.78 8.53
C ASP A 102 3.07 -4.74 9.80
N GLU A 103 4.26 -5.33 9.74
CA GLU A 103 5.23 -5.32 10.84
C GLU A 103 5.68 -3.89 11.21
N LEU A 104 6.01 -3.07 10.20
CA LEU A 104 6.38 -1.67 10.39
C LEU A 104 5.21 -0.85 10.93
N THR A 105 3.99 -1.08 10.44
CA THR A 105 2.78 -0.37 10.91
C THR A 105 2.48 -0.69 12.38
N GLY A 106 2.62 -1.96 12.78
CA GLY A 106 2.51 -2.35 14.19
C GLY A 106 3.49 -1.57 15.08
N LEU A 107 4.74 -1.45 14.63
CA LEU A 107 5.75 -0.67 15.36
C LEU A 107 5.47 0.83 15.36
N LEU A 108 4.97 1.39 14.24
CA LEU A 108 4.56 2.79 14.13
C LEU A 108 3.47 3.14 15.16
N ILE A 109 2.50 2.24 15.37
CA ILE A 109 1.46 2.40 16.39
C ILE A 109 2.06 2.43 17.80
N GLU A 110 3.00 1.56 18.11
CA GLU A 110 3.67 1.56 19.42
C GLU A 110 4.47 2.84 19.66
N ILE A 111 5.16 3.35 18.64
CA ILE A 111 5.89 4.63 18.71
C ILE A 111 4.90 5.79 18.91
N GLN A 112 3.81 5.84 18.15
CA GLN A 112 2.77 6.87 18.29
C GLN A 112 2.20 6.86 19.72
N ALA A 113 1.84 5.68 20.23
CA ALA A 113 1.33 5.52 21.59
C ALA A 113 2.34 5.99 22.66
N HIS A 114 3.64 5.78 22.42
CA HIS A 114 4.68 6.32 23.30
C HIS A 114 4.78 7.85 23.21
N ALA A 115 4.81 8.41 22.00
CA ALA A 115 4.91 9.85 21.78
C ALA A 115 3.78 10.62 22.48
N GLU A 116 2.56 10.09 22.44
CA GLU A 116 1.38 10.65 23.11
C GLU A 116 1.50 10.72 24.65
N THR A 117 2.44 9.97 25.25
CA THR A 117 2.70 10.00 26.70
C THR A 117 3.82 10.95 27.11
N VAL A 118 4.56 11.51 26.15
CA VAL A 118 5.76 12.31 26.38
C VAL A 118 5.50 13.75 25.97
N GLU A 119 5.78 14.69 26.87
CA GLU A 119 5.74 16.11 26.53
C GLU A 119 7.05 16.57 25.87
N GLY A 120 6.94 17.41 24.85
CA GLY A 120 8.11 18.03 24.21
C GLY A 120 7.85 18.43 22.77
N LEU A 121 8.72 19.29 22.23
CA LEU A 121 8.68 19.63 20.80
C LEU A 121 9.02 18.40 19.94
N GLU A 122 10.00 17.60 20.35
CA GLU A 122 10.42 16.41 19.61
C GLU A 122 9.32 15.35 19.49
N ALA A 123 8.55 15.12 20.57
CA ALA A 123 7.41 14.20 20.55
C ALA A 123 6.29 14.69 19.60
N ARG A 124 5.98 15.99 19.62
CA ARG A 124 4.98 16.60 18.72
C ARG A 124 5.42 16.59 17.25
N ASP A 125 6.71 16.82 17.00
CA ASP A 125 7.29 16.75 15.66
C ASP A 125 7.22 15.31 15.11
N LEU A 126 7.44 14.31 15.98
CA LEU A 126 7.28 12.89 15.63
C LEU A 126 5.82 12.55 15.31
N GLU A 127 4.86 12.95 16.16
CA GLU A 127 3.44 12.75 15.89
C GLU A 127 3.02 13.37 14.56
N THR A 128 3.49 14.58 14.26
CA THR A 128 3.21 15.27 12.99
C THR A 128 3.75 14.48 11.80
N GLN A 129 4.98 13.98 11.87
CA GLN A 129 5.58 13.15 10.83
C GLN A 129 4.80 11.85 10.60
N ILE A 130 4.34 11.21 11.68
CA ILE A 130 3.51 10.00 11.61
C ILE A 130 2.18 10.31 10.91
N TRP A 131 1.52 11.40 11.30
CA TRP A 131 0.27 11.84 10.68
C TRP A 131 0.40 12.17 9.19
N ASP A 132 1.43 12.91 8.81
CA ASP A 132 1.70 13.28 7.42
C ASP A 132 1.92 12.03 6.56
N GLU A 133 2.66 11.05 7.08
CA GLU A 133 2.91 9.80 6.40
C GLU A 133 1.64 8.96 6.24
N LEU A 134 0.80 8.86 7.28
CA LEU A 134 -0.48 8.16 7.20
C LEU A 134 -1.43 8.82 6.18
N ALA A 135 -1.47 10.15 6.15
CA ALA A 135 -2.28 10.91 5.19
C ALA A 135 -1.78 10.73 3.74
N ARG A 136 -0.46 10.77 3.54
CA ARG A 136 0.19 10.48 2.25
C ARG A 136 -0.15 9.08 1.78
N ALA A 137 0.07 8.07 2.62
CA ALA A 137 -0.18 6.67 2.30
C ALA A 137 -1.67 6.39 1.99
N ALA A 138 -2.60 7.01 2.73
CA ALA A 138 -4.03 6.92 2.43
C ALA A 138 -4.38 7.53 1.05
N THR A 139 -3.72 8.62 0.67
CA THR A 139 -3.92 9.25 -0.64
C THR A 139 -3.31 8.43 -1.76
N ALA A 140 -2.10 7.89 -1.55
CA ALA A 140 -1.38 7.08 -2.52
C ALA A 140 -2.15 5.82 -2.92
N ARG A 141 -2.94 5.23 -2.01
CA ARG A 141 -3.73 4.01 -2.25
C ARG A 141 -5.12 4.24 -2.85
N ARG A 142 -5.49 5.48 -3.18
CA ARG A 142 -6.81 5.74 -3.81
C ARG A 142 -6.90 5.02 -5.15
N LEU A 143 -7.93 4.19 -5.30
CA LEU A 143 -8.21 3.52 -6.57
C LEU A 143 -8.73 4.55 -7.59
N PRO A 144 -8.20 4.57 -8.82
CA PRO A 144 -8.78 5.39 -9.87
C PRO A 144 -10.17 4.88 -10.20
N HIS A 145 -11.16 5.79 -10.19
CA HIS A 145 -12.48 5.46 -10.69
C HIS A 145 -12.41 5.28 -12.21
N PRO A 146 -12.98 4.19 -12.76
CA PRO A 146 -13.12 4.07 -14.20
C PRO A 146 -14.03 5.21 -14.70
N ILE A 147 -13.53 6.01 -15.64
CA ILE A 147 -14.33 7.05 -16.28
C ILE A 147 -15.34 6.32 -17.17
N THR A 148 -16.58 6.20 -16.70
CA THR A 148 -17.72 5.83 -17.53
C THR A 148 -18.17 7.09 -18.26
N GLY A 149 -17.73 7.26 -19.51
CA GLY A 149 -18.30 8.24 -20.44
C GLY A 149 -19.67 7.80 -20.92
#